data_AF-A0A4Y3G9I2-F1
#
_entry.id   AF-A0A4Y3G9I2-F1
#
_cell.length_a   1.000
_cell.length_b   1.000
_cell.length_c   1.000
_cell.angle_alpha   90.00
_cell.angle_beta   90.00
_cell.angle_gamma   90.00
#
_symmetry.space_group_name_H-M   'P 1'
#
loop_
_entity.id
_entity.type
_entity.pdbx_description
1 polymer ?
#
loop_
_entity_poly.entity_id
_entity_poly.type
_entity_poly.pdbx_seq_one_letter_code
_entity_poly.pdbx_strand_id
1 'polypeptide(L)'
;MHVLSLGTWWIHITSVLEWMLAIVLIERLARLEHNPGLHSLALALLPALISAMAACTWHLYDNSEQLRGLVSLQAAMTLLGNGVMALAAWLLLQSEQRPEP
;
A
#
# COMPACT_ATOMS: atom_id res chain seq x y z
N MET A 1 -24.34 -4.96 12.32
CA MET A 1 -23.70 -6.30 12.36
C MET A 1 -23.78 -6.89 10.98
N HIS A 2 -22.73 -6.70 10.18
CA HIS A 2 -22.54 -7.40 8.92
C HIS A 2 -21.15 -8.01 8.97
N VAL A 3 -21.10 -9.30 9.31
CA VAL A 3 -19.88 -10.08 9.18
C VAL A 3 -19.61 -10.26 7.69
N LEU A 4 -18.37 -10.04 7.26
CA LEU A 4 -17.97 -10.31 5.89
C LEU A 4 -18.14 -11.79 5.57
N SER A 5 -18.60 -12.10 4.36
CA SER A 5 -18.66 -13.48 3.89
C SER A 5 -17.25 -14.08 3.80
N LEU A 6 -17.15 -15.41 3.87
CA LEU A 6 -15.88 -16.12 3.74
C LEU A 6 -15.14 -15.74 2.44
N GLY A 7 -15.87 -15.61 1.33
CA GLY A 7 -15.29 -15.21 0.04
C GLY A 7 -14.75 -13.78 0.07
N THR A 8 -15.41 -12.87 0.78
CA THR A 8 -14.91 -11.49 0.90
C THR A 8 -13.66 -11.42 1.78
N TRP A 9 -13.60 -12.21 2.86
CA TRP A 9 -12.40 -12.35 3.69
C TRP A 9 -11.20 -12.88 2.90
N TRP A 10 -11.45 -13.88 2.04
CA TRP A 10 -10.42 -14.43 1.17
C TRP A 10 -9.75 -13.34 0.32
N ILE A 11 -10.57 -12.52 -0.35
CA ILE A 11 -10.07 -11.41 -1.19
C ILE A 11 -9.22 -10.42 -0.37
N HIS A 12 -9.66 -10.05 0.84
CA HIS A 12 -8.90 -9.12 1.68
C HIS A 12 -7.51 -9.68 2.03
N ILE A 13 -7.46 -10.95 2.47
CA ILE A 13 -6.20 -11.60 2.87
C ILE A 13 -5.29 -11.76 1.66
N THR A 14 -5.80 -12.26 0.53
CA THR A 14 -4.98 -12.44 -0.68
C THR A 14 -4.46 -11.11 -1.21
N SER A 15 -5.29 -10.07 -1.27
CA SER A 15 -4.84 -8.75 -1.74
C SER A 15 -3.78 -8.14 -0.83
N VAL A 16 -3.87 -8.30 0.49
CA VAL A 16 -2.82 -7.85 1.42
C VAL A 16 -1.51 -8.61 1.16
N LEU A 17 -1.57 -9.93 0.96
CA LEU A 17 -0.38 -10.75 0.65
C LEU A 17 0.24 -10.38 -0.69
N GLU A 18 -0.57 -10.22 -1.73
CA GLU A 18 -0.14 -9.79 -3.06
C GLU A 18 0.52 -8.41 -3.01
N TRP A 19 -0.03 -7.48 -2.23
CA TRP A 19 0.54 -6.15 -2.06
C TRP A 19 1.90 -6.19 -1.33
N MET A 20 2.02 -6.98 -0.25
CA MET A 20 3.30 -7.19 0.42
C MET A 20 4.34 -7.81 -0.52
N LEU A 21 3.93 -8.79 -1.34
CA LEU A 21 4.80 -9.39 -2.33
C LEU A 21 5.27 -8.36 -3.36
N ALA A 22 4.37 -7.52 -3.88
CA ALA A 22 4.71 -6.46 -4.82
C ALA A 22 5.76 -5.48 -4.25
N ILE A 23 5.58 -5.04 -3.00
CA ILE A 23 6.55 -4.18 -2.31
C ILE A 23 7.93 -4.85 -2.24
N VAL A 24 7.97 -6.12 -1.83
CA VAL A 24 9.24 -6.87 -1.73
C VAL A 24 9.89 -7.04 -3.10
N LEU A 25 9.11 -7.30 -4.16
CA LEU A 25 9.63 -7.47 -5.51
C LEU A 25 10.19 -6.16 -6.09
N ILE A 26 9.47 -5.05 -5.94
CA ILE A 26 9.94 -3.72 -6.40
C ILE A 26 11.22 -3.33 -5.64
N GLU A 27 11.26 -3.55 -4.33
CA GLU A 27 12.45 -3.27 -3.52
C GLU A 27 13.64 -4.17 -3.88
N ARG A 28 13.39 -5.44 -4.24
CA ARG A 28 14.44 -6.33 -4.76
C ARG A 28 14.95 -5.84 -6.10
N LEU A 29 14.07 -5.43 -7.00
CA LEU A 29 14.43 -4.87 -8.30
C LEU A 29 15.26 -3.60 -8.14
N ALA A 30 14.84 -2.70 -7.25
CA ALA A 30 15.57 -1.48 -6.92
C ALA A 30 17.03 -1.74 -6.53
N ARG A 31 17.26 -2.77 -5.70
CA ARG A 31 18.62 -3.17 -5.30
C ARG A 31 19.41 -3.82 -6.42
N LEU A 32 18.78 -4.64 -7.26
CA LEU A 32 19.45 -5.29 -8.39
C LEU A 32 19.91 -4.26 -9.43
N GLU A 33 19.07 -3.26 -9.71
CA GLU A 33 19.34 -2.21 -10.69
C GLU A 33 20.08 -1.00 -10.10
N HIS A 34 20.31 -0.97 -8.78
CA HIS A 34 20.81 0.19 -8.05
C HIS A 34 19.99 1.47 -8.32
N ASN A 35 18.67 1.32 -8.50
CA ASN A 35 17.75 2.40 -8.86
C ASN A 35 17.07 2.97 -7.60
N PRO A 36 17.49 4.16 -7.11
CA PRO A 36 16.90 4.78 -5.91
C PRO A 36 15.44 5.23 -6.12
N GLY A 37 15.01 5.41 -7.38
CA GLY A 37 13.62 5.72 -7.72
C GLY A 37 12.69 4.54 -7.45
N LEU A 38 13.10 3.32 -7.83
CA LEU A 38 12.35 2.09 -7.51
C LEU A 38 12.30 1.82 -6.00
N HIS A 39 13.39 2.10 -5.28
CA HIS A 39 13.39 2.01 -3.80
C HIS A 39 12.36 2.98 -3.19
N SER A 40 12.35 4.22 -3.67
CA SER A 40 11.39 5.23 -3.24
C SER A 40 9.94 4.83 -3.54
N LEU A 41 9.70 4.20 -4.70
CA LEU A 41 8.40 3.65 -5.07
C LEU A 41 7.97 2.50 -4.15
N ALA A 42 8.90 1.60 -3.80
CA ALA A 42 8.62 0.51 -2.84
C ALA A 42 8.19 1.05 -1.48
N LEU A 43 8.86 2.09 -0.97
CA LEU A 43 8.48 2.75 0.28
C LEU A 43 7.14 3.48 0.17
N ALA A 44 6.86 4.11 -0.98
CA ALA A 44 5.61 4.82 -1.23
C ALA A 44 4.37 3.92 -1.21
N LEU A 45 4.53 2.61 -1.42
CA LEU A 45 3.44 1.62 -1.35
C LEU A 45 3.03 1.25 0.10
N LEU A 46 3.86 1.56 1.11
CA LEU A 46 3.63 1.16 2.50
C LEU A 46 2.39 1.81 3.15
N PRO A 47 2.07 3.11 2.95
CA PRO A 47 0.87 3.69 3.52
C PRO A 47 -0.41 3.00 3.02
N ALA A 48 -0.47 2.59 1.75
CA ALA A 48 -1.60 1.84 1.22
C ALA A 48 -1.76 0.46 1.91
N LEU A 49 -0.64 -0.20 2.25
CA LEU A 49 -0.66 -1.43 3.05
C LEU A 49 -1.20 -1.18 4.46
N ILE A 50 -0.77 -0.11 5.13
CA ILE A 50 -1.28 0.26 6.47
C ILE A 50 -2.79 0.53 6.40
N SER A 51 -3.26 1.19 5.34
CA SER A 51 -4.69 1.41 5.10
C SER A 51 -5.46 0.09 5.01
N ALA A 52 -5.00 -0.85 4.19
CA ALA A 52 -5.62 -2.16 4.04
C ALA A 52 -5.63 -2.95 5.35
N MET A 53 -4.52 -2.90 6.12
CA MET A 53 -4.41 -3.54 7.43
C MET A 53 -5.39 -2.93 8.46
N ALA A 54 -5.57 -1.61 8.46
CA ALA A 54 -6.53 -0.93 9.33
C ALA A 54 -7.98 -1.37 9.01
N ALA A 55 -8.32 -1.46 7.72
CA ALA A 55 -9.62 -1.96 7.26
C ALA A 55 -9.87 -3.41 7.71
N CYS A 56 -8.91 -4.31 7.43
CA CYS A 56 -8.99 -5.72 7.82
C CYS A 56 -9.12 -5.88 9.34
N THR A 57 -8.39 -5.08 10.12
CA THR A 57 -8.47 -5.08 11.58
C THR A 57 -9.84 -4.65 12.05
N TRP A 58 -10.40 -3.56 11.51
CA TRP A 58 -11.73 -3.10 11.90
C TRP A 58 -12.81 -4.15 11.60
N HIS A 59 -12.71 -4.81 10.44
CA HIS A 59 -13.59 -5.91 10.05
C HIS A 59 -13.42 -7.17 10.91
N LEU A 60 -12.21 -7.47 11.38
CA LEU A 60 -11.94 -8.58 12.29
C LEU A 60 -12.71 -8.42 13.61
N TYR A 61 -12.90 -7.18 14.07
CA TYR A 61 -13.67 -6.84 15.28
C TYR A 61 -15.13 -6.48 14.97
N ASP A 62 -15.70 -7.06 13.91
CA ASP A 62 -17.10 -6.88 13.46
C ASP A 62 -17.54 -5.41 13.38
N ASN A 63 -16.65 -4.54 12.89
CA ASN A 63 -16.92 -3.12 12.71
C ASN A 63 -17.28 -2.38 14.02
N SER A 64 -16.67 -2.80 15.14
CA SER A 64 -16.89 -2.16 16.45
C SER A 64 -16.70 -0.65 16.40
N GLU A 65 -17.69 0.10 16.93
CA GLU A 65 -17.64 1.56 17.05
C GLU A 65 -16.46 2.04 17.91
N GLN A 66 -16.01 1.23 18.88
CA GLN A 66 -14.85 1.55 19.72
C GLN A 66 -13.56 1.70 18.90
N LEU A 67 -13.50 1.01 17.75
CA LEU A 67 -12.35 1.02 16.84
C LEU A 67 -12.58 1.91 15.62
N ARG A 68 -13.59 2.78 15.62
CA ARG A 68 -13.90 3.67 14.50
C ARG A 68 -12.74 4.59 14.09
N GLY A 69 -11.79 4.85 14.99
CA GLY A 69 -10.53 5.52 14.68
C GLY A 69 -9.71 4.82 13.57
N LEU A 70 -9.84 3.50 13.41
CA LEU A 70 -9.22 2.74 12.32
C LEU A 70 -9.75 3.17 10.95
N VAL A 71 -11.02 3.59 10.84
CA VAL A 71 -11.60 4.09 9.59
C VAL A 71 -10.95 5.42 9.20
N SER A 72 -10.72 6.31 10.17
CA SER A 72 -10.00 7.56 9.93
C SER A 72 -8.54 7.31 9.55
N LEU A 73 -7.87 6.36 10.21
CA LEU A 73 -6.51 5.95 9.86
C LEU A 73 -6.45 5.39 8.44
N GLN A 74 -7.37 4.48 8.09
CA GLN A 74 -7.52 3.92 6.75
C GLN A 74 -7.66 5.05 5.72
N ALA A 75 -8.60 5.97 5.93
CA ALA A 75 -8.84 7.08 5.00
C ALA A 75 -7.59 7.98 4.84
N ALA A 76 -6.94 8.34 5.94
CA ALA A 76 -5.74 9.16 5.93
C ALA A 76 -4.58 8.46 5.20
N MET A 77 -4.36 7.17 5.48
CA MET A 77 -3.31 6.37 4.84
C MET A 77 -3.61 6.10 3.36
N THR A 78 -4.87 5.98 2.96
CA THR A 78 -5.27 5.91 1.54
C THR A 78 -4.94 7.20 0.81
N LEU A 79 -5.30 8.35 1.38
CA LEU A 79 -5.02 9.66 0.78
C LEU A 79 -3.50 9.87 0.65
N LEU A 80 -2.78 9.66 1.75
CA LEU A 80 -1.32 9.77 1.77
C LEU A 80 -0.67 8.80 0.80
N GLY A 81 -1.06 7.52 0.85
CA GLY A 81 -0.54 6.46 -0.03
C GLY A 81 -0.69 6.79 -1.50
N ASN A 82 -1.89 7.15 -1.94
CA ASN A 82 -2.11 7.54 -3.35
C ASN A 82 -1.27 8.77 -3.73
N GLY A 83 -1.19 9.78 -2.86
CA GLY A 83 -0.39 10.98 -3.10
C GLY A 83 1.11 10.68 -3.24
N VAL A 84 1.69 9.91 -2.31
CA VAL A 84 3.12 9.59 -2.34
C VAL A 84 3.47 8.62 -3.46
N MET A 85 2.60 7.66 -3.78
CA MET A 85 2.80 6.75 -4.92
C MET A 85 2.78 7.51 -6.24
N ALA A 86 1.82 8.41 -6.43
CA ALA A 86 1.75 9.24 -7.63
C ALA A 86 2.99 10.11 -7.79
N LEU A 87 3.45 10.73 -6.69
CA LEU A 87 4.68 11.53 -6.69
C LEU A 87 5.91 10.67 -6.99
N ALA A 88 6.06 9.51 -6.34
CA ALA A 88 7.19 8.60 -6.55
C ALA A 88 7.24 8.10 -8.01
N ALA A 89 6.10 7.72 -8.58
CA ALA A 89 6.00 7.30 -9.98
C ALA A 89 6.36 8.45 -10.94
N TRP A 90 5.90 9.67 -10.66
CA TRP A 90 6.23 10.86 -11.45
C TRP A 90 7.72 11.21 -11.42
N LEU A 91 8.35 11.10 -10.25
CA LEU A 91 9.79 11.33 -10.11
C LEU A 91 10.62 10.24 -10.79
N LEU A 92 10.21 8.97 -10.67
CA LEU A 92 10.84 7.86 -11.36
C LEU A 92 10.79 8.03 -12.89
N LEU A 93 9.63 8.42 -13.44
CA LEU A 93 9.49 8.68 -14.87
C LEU A 93 10.45 9.78 -15.34
N GLN A 94 10.59 10.85 -14.57
CA GLN A 94 11.51 11.94 -14.91
C GLN A 94 12.99 11.53 -14.84
N SER A 95 13.37 10.64 -13.90
CA SER A 95 14.75 10.17 -13.82
C SER A 95 15.11 9.29 -15.02
N GLU A 96 14.18 8.45 -15.50
CA GLU A 96 14.40 7.60 -16.68
C GLU A 96 14.50 8.39 -18.00
N GLN A 97 13.85 9.56 -18.07
CA GLN A 97 13.85 10.41 -19.26
C GLN A 97 15.06 11.35 -19.37
N ARG A 98 15.87 11.48 -18.33
CA ARG A 98 17.05 12.32 -18.35
C ARG A 98 18.21 11.55 -19.01
N PRO A 99 18.74 12.00 -20.17
CA PRO A 99 19.92 11.37 -20.74
C PRO A 99 21.10 11.53 -19.78
N GLU A 100 21.89 10.48 -19.58
CA GLU A 100 23.18 10.53 -18.89
C GLU A 100 24.05 11.64 -19.55
N PRO A 101 24.68 12.54 -18.77
CA PRO A 101 25.53 13.62 -19.30
C PRO A 101 26.86 13.13 -19.89
#